data_AF-A4BQB5-F1
#
_entry.id   AF-A4BQB5-F1
#
_cell.length_a   1.000
_cell.length_b   1.000
_cell.length_c   1.000
_cell.angle_alpha   90.00
_cell.angle_beta   90.00
_cell.angle_gamma   90.00
#
_symmetry.space_group_name_H-M   'P 1'
#
loop_
_entity.id
_entity.type
_entity.pdbx_description
1 polymer ?
#
loop_
_entity_poly.entity_id
_entity_poly.type
_entity_poly.pdbx_seq_one_letter_code
_entity_poly.pdbx_strand_id
1 'polypeptide(L)'
;MERAPCKTHLRQPRLLTLIAGAFVLCGAAFADPNAERETLARLIHEIEALAPLIATAESQASPDARIRFRYDWLRRDLERIRAGI
;
A
#
# COMPACT_ATOMS: atom_id res chain seq x y z
N MET A 1 -53.82 2.78 -37.63
CA MET A 1 -52.50 2.29 -37.17
C MET A 1 -51.83 3.43 -36.43
N GLU A 2 -51.95 3.49 -35.11
CA GLU A 2 -51.38 4.57 -34.30
C GLU A 2 -50.37 3.98 -33.31
N ARG A 3 -49.13 4.49 -33.36
CA ARG A 3 -48.02 4.08 -32.49
C ARG A 3 -48.00 4.95 -31.24
N ALA A 4 -47.98 4.28 -30.08
CA ALA A 4 -47.44 4.60 -28.74
C ALA A 4 -47.54 6.04 -28.16
N PRO A 5 -47.68 6.15 -26.83
CA PRO A 5 -46.47 6.58 -26.11
C PRO A 5 -46.13 5.76 -24.86
N CYS A 6 -44.82 5.50 -24.78
CA CYS A 6 -44.03 5.03 -23.66
C CYS A 6 -44.43 5.70 -22.34
N LYS A 7 -44.87 4.92 -21.35
CA LYS A 7 -44.99 5.37 -19.96
C LYS A 7 -43.80 4.83 -19.19
N THR A 8 -42.76 5.66 -19.11
CA THR A 8 -41.66 5.58 -18.16
C THR A 8 -42.23 5.56 -16.74
N HIS A 9 -42.43 4.36 -16.20
CA HIS A 9 -42.76 4.11 -14.78
C HIS A 9 -41.53 4.36 -13.90
N LEU A 10 -40.97 5.57 -13.98
CA LEU A 10 -39.92 6.04 -13.07
C LEU A 10 -40.59 6.56 -11.78
N ARG A 11 -41.24 5.67 -11.03
CA ARG A 11 -41.89 5.98 -9.74
C ARG A 11 -41.86 4.78 -8.78
N GLN A 12 -40.69 4.19 -8.58
CA GLN A 12 -40.53 3.20 -7.50
C GLN A 12 -39.60 3.74 -6.41
N PRO A 13 -40.13 4.48 -5.41
CA PRO A 13 -39.34 4.98 -4.29
C PRO A 13 -38.71 3.84 -3.47
N ARG A 14 -39.30 2.64 -3.53
CA ARG A 14 -38.81 1.41 -2.89
C ARG A 14 -37.40 1.02 -3.36
N LEU A 15 -37.08 1.21 -4.64
CA LEU A 15 -35.75 0.91 -5.17
C LEU A 15 -34.71 1.86 -4.58
N LEU A 16 -35.07 3.13 -4.43
CA LEU A 16 -34.19 4.17 -3.90
C LEU A 16 -33.91 3.99 -2.40
N THR A 17 -34.91 3.54 -1.62
CA THR A 17 -34.74 3.23 -0.19
C THR A 17 -33.87 1.99 0.03
N LEU A 18 -33.97 1.00 -0.85
CA LEU A 18 -33.20 -0.24 -0.77
C LEU A 18 -31.72 0.01 -1.10
N ILE A 19 -31.44 0.86 -2.10
CA ILE A 19 -30.07 1.28 -2.43
C ILE A 19 -29.47 2.14 -1.30
N ALA A 20 -30.23 3.07 -0.73
CA ALA A 20 -29.78 3.89 0.39
C ALA A 20 -29.49 3.06 1.66
N GLY A 21 -30.35 2.07 1.97
CA GLY A 21 -30.12 1.13 3.08
C GLY A 21 -28.92 0.21 2.86
N ALA A 22 -28.68 -0.22 1.61
CA ALA A 22 -27.48 -1.00 1.26
C ALA A 22 -26.20 -0.18 1.42
N PHE A 23 -26.23 1.13 1.16
CA PHE A 23 -25.07 2.01 1.34
C PHE A 23 -24.70 2.21 2.82
N VAL A 24 -25.67 2.20 3.73
CA VAL A 24 -25.44 2.29 5.20
C VAL A 24 -24.82 1.01 5.77
N LEU A 25 -25.13 -0.16 5.18
CA LEU A 25 -24.53 -1.44 5.57
C LEU A 25 -23.14 -1.67 4.97
N CYS A 26 -22.78 -0.89 3.95
CA CYS A 26 -21.42 -0.81 3.43
C CYS A 26 -20.60 0.10 4.37
N GLY A 27 -20.39 -0.37 5.61
CA GLY A 27 -19.58 0.32 6.60
C GLY A 27 -18.25 0.70 5.96
N ALA A 28 -17.93 2.00 6.03
CA ALA A 28 -16.68 2.52 5.53
C ALA A 28 -15.52 1.75 6.20
N ALA A 29 -14.86 0.91 5.40
CA ALA A 29 -13.59 0.30 5.78
C ALA A 29 -12.54 1.42 5.74
N PHE A 30 -12.52 2.24 6.79
CA PHE A 30 -11.45 3.19 7.01
C PHE A 30 -10.18 2.38 7.28
N ALA A 31 -9.15 2.59 6.46
CA ALA A 31 -7.81 2.13 6.81
C ALA A 31 -7.46 2.72 8.18
N ASP A 32 -7.11 1.88 9.15
CA ASP A 32 -6.69 2.36 10.47
C ASP A 32 -5.35 3.08 10.33
N PRO A 33 -5.32 4.42 10.41
CA PRO A 33 -4.10 5.19 10.17
C PRO A 33 -3.07 4.94 11.26
N ASN A 34 -3.47 4.45 12.44
CA ASN A 34 -2.54 4.10 13.50
C ASN A 34 -1.85 2.76 13.22
N ALA A 35 -2.62 1.76 12.76
CA ALA A 35 -2.05 0.47 12.35
C ALA A 35 -1.09 0.63 11.16
N GLU A 36 -1.42 1.51 10.21
CA GLU A 36 -0.51 1.85 9.11
C GLU A 36 0.79 2.48 9.62
N ARG A 37 0.69 3.51 10.47
CA ARG A 37 1.87 4.18 11.07
C ARG A 37 2.74 3.22 11.88
N GLU A 38 2.15 2.32 12.65
CA GLU A 38 2.89 1.30 13.40
C GLU A 38 3.67 0.38 12.45
N THR A 39 3.03 -0.05 11.36
CA THR A 39 3.65 -0.91 10.36
C THR A 39 4.83 -0.20 9.68
N LEU A 40 4.66 1.07 9.30
CA LEU A 40 5.74 1.87 8.71
C LEU A 40 6.90 2.10 9.68
N ALA A 41 6.61 2.38 10.97
CA ALA A 41 7.63 2.52 12.00
C ALA A 41 8.43 1.22 12.19
N ARG A 42 7.76 0.07 12.14
CA ARG A 42 8.42 -1.25 12.19
C ARG A 42 9.34 -1.47 10.99
N LEU A 43 8.88 -1.12 9.78
CA LEU A 43 9.71 -1.21 8.58
C LEU A 43 10.96 -0.34 8.65
N ILE A 44 10.83 0.91 9.13
CA ILE A 44 11.98 1.79 9.35
C ILE A 44 12.98 1.14 10.31
N HIS A 45 12.51 0.59 11.43
CA HIS A 45 13.35 -0.09 12.40
C HIS A 45 14.08 -1.30 11.80
N GLU A 46 13.39 -2.11 11.01
CA GLU A 46 13.99 -3.26 10.32
C GLU A 46 15.05 -2.84 9.30
N ILE A 47 14.79 -1.79 8.51
CA ILE A 47 15.76 -1.23 7.55
C ILE A 47 17.01 -0.74 8.29
N GLU A 48 16.85 -0.01 9.40
CA GLU A 48 17.97 0.47 10.22
C GLU A 48 18.77 -0.70 10.83
N ALA A 49 18.09 -1.78 11.22
CA ALA A 49 18.73 -3.00 11.73
C ALA A 49 19.60 -3.73 10.69
N LEU A 50 19.41 -3.47 9.38
CA LEU A 50 20.27 -4.04 8.33
C LEU A 50 21.66 -3.40 8.30
N ALA A 51 21.85 -2.17 8.79
CA ALA A 51 23.13 -1.47 8.72
C ALA A 51 24.32 -2.27 9.30
N PRO A 52 24.27 -2.82 10.53
CA PRO A 52 25.36 -3.65 11.07
C PRO A 52 25.53 -4.98 10.30
N LEU A 53 24.46 -5.56 9.76
CA LEU A 53 24.53 -6.78 8.95
C LEU A 53 25.27 -6.53 7.64
N ILE A 54 24.99 -5.42 6.98
CA ILE A 54 25.65 -4.97 5.76
C ILE A 54 27.14 -4.70 6.03
N ALA A 55 27.47 -4.02 7.13
CA ALA A 55 28.86 -3.79 7.52
C ALA A 55 29.62 -5.10 7.77
N THR A 56 28.98 -6.04 8.44
CA THR A 56 29.53 -7.38 8.70
C THR A 56 29.78 -8.13 7.39
N ALA A 57 28.79 -8.14 6.48
CA ALA A 57 28.92 -8.77 5.18
C ALA A 57 30.02 -8.14 4.32
N GLU A 58 30.15 -6.81 4.31
CA GLU A 58 31.23 -6.11 3.59
C GLU A 58 32.61 -6.44 4.17
N SER A 59 32.74 -6.56 5.50
CA SER A 59 34.01 -6.92 6.14
C SER A 59 34.48 -8.34 5.81
N GLN A 60 33.54 -9.24 5.50
CA GLN A 60 33.82 -10.63 5.15
C GLN A 60 33.93 -10.85 3.64
N ALA A 61 33.69 -9.81 2.83
CA ALA A 61 33.73 -9.92 1.39
C ALA A 61 35.16 -10.15 0.88
N SER A 62 35.33 -11.09 -0.05
CA SER A 62 36.62 -11.37 -0.66
C SER A 62 37.08 -10.18 -1.53
N PRO A 63 38.26 -9.57 -1.24
CA PRO A 63 38.78 -8.46 -2.03
C PRO A 63 39.10 -8.85 -3.49
N ASP A 64 39.47 -10.12 -3.69
CA ASP A 64 39.95 -10.67 -4.97
C ASP A 64 38.82 -11.31 -5.81
N ALA A 65 37.56 -11.18 -5.37
CA ALA A 65 36.42 -11.68 -6.12
C ALA A 65 36.29 -10.95 -7.46
N ARG A 66 36.21 -11.71 -8.56
CA ARG A 66 36.04 -11.16 -9.92
C ARG A 66 34.77 -10.32 -10.08
N ILE A 67 33.72 -10.66 -9.34
CA ILE A 67 32.48 -9.90 -9.26
C ILE A 67 32.28 -9.50 -7.80
N ARG A 68 32.07 -8.21 -7.55
CA ARG A 68 31.95 -7.65 -6.21
C ARG A 68 30.55 -7.09 -6.00
N PHE A 69 29.99 -7.35 -4.82
CA PHE A 69 28.74 -6.74 -4.41
C PHE A 69 28.93 -5.24 -4.15
N ARG A 70 27.97 -4.42 -4.56
CA ARG A 70 28.01 -2.96 -4.44
C ARG A 70 27.30 -2.51 -3.16
N TYR A 71 27.98 -2.67 -2.02
CA TYR A 71 27.46 -2.26 -0.71
C TYR A 71 27.14 -0.76 -0.64
N ASP A 72 27.87 0.07 -1.38
CA ASP A 72 27.60 1.50 -1.52
C ASP A 72 26.26 1.79 -2.22
N TRP A 73 25.87 0.97 -3.20
CA TRP A 73 24.57 1.10 -3.89
C TRP A 73 23.44 0.66 -2.98
N LEU A 74 23.58 -0.50 -2.34
CA LEU A 74 22.59 -1.01 -1.40
C LEU A 74 22.28 0.01 -0.30
N ARG A 75 23.31 0.62 0.31
CA ARG A 75 23.11 1.65 1.34
C ARG A 75 22.31 2.84 0.82
N ARG A 76 22.62 3.34 -0.38
CA ARG A 76 21.88 4.46 -0.98
C ARG A 76 20.43 4.10 -1.29
N ASP A 77 20.18 2.88 -1.74
CA ASP A 77 18.84 2.42 -2.04
C ASP A 77 18.00 2.26 -0.76
N LEU A 78 18.59 1.73 0.33
CA LEU A 78 17.93 1.66 1.63
C LEU A 78 17.62 3.04 2.20
N GLU A 79 18.54 4.00 2.08
CA GLU A 79 18.27 5.40 2.46
C GLU A 79 17.14 6.01 1.63
N ARG A 80 17.10 5.72 0.32
CA ARG A 80 16.01 6.20 -0.55
C ARG A 80 14.66 5.62 -0.14
N ILE A 81 14.61 4.33 0.19
CA ILE A 81 13.38 3.67 0.66
C ILE A 81 12.94 4.31 1.98
N ARG A 82 13.86 4.42 2.96
CA ARG A 82 13.58 5.03 4.27
C ARG A 82 13.09 6.47 4.14
N ALA A 83 13.65 7.26 3.23
CA ALA A 83 13.22 8.64 2.99
C ALA A 83 11.86 8.75 2.29
N GLY A 84 11.38 7.67 1.66
CA GLY A 84 10.07 7.60 1.01
C GLY A 84 8.94 7.06 1.89
N ILE A 85 9.28 6.56 3.08
CA ILE A 85 8.34 6.13 4.14
C ILE A 85 8.09 7.32 5.07
#